data_AF-L1MJQ3-F1
#
_entry.id   AF-L1MJQ3-F1
#
_cell.length_a   1.000
_cell.length_b   1.000
_cell.length_c   1.000
_cell.angle_alpha   90.00
_cell.angle_beta   90.00
_cell.angle_gamma   90.00
#
_symmetry.space_group_name_H-M   'P 1'
#
loop_
_entity.id
_entity.type
_entity.pdbx_description
1 polymer ?
#
loop_
_entity_poly.entity_id
_entity_poly.type
_entity_poly.pdbx_seq_one_letter_code
_entity_poly.pdbx_strand_id
1 'polypeptide(L)'
;MERSGDGWSFTAELPNASGVSWAIVPNVTEVTALSPALLDAALSTPNPTVPSLYRLIGTDPMTRAEPNISVLQQPDAPEYDWADLGNPAPQLAGEKLATGHKIHYALENPNQVLFLDGEVMQRIHNDFLDLNIAPIYVHNSGMAQRMGDFADPIGFAHAVGAHIEEQPDVIVGMSAGALAACALAVELGAQRVVLLSPAVVAGIDVARELMSSLLANNISVDIAVGSEENRGDRPEQSIFTIAQGLADGIESAGGRSTFTVFPGGHDLAAWRPVLARMLS
;
A
#
# COMPACT_ATOMS: atom_id res chain seq x y z
N MET A 1 14.40 -23.96 4.25
CA MET A 1 13.63 -25.23 4.31
C MET A 1 14.61 -26.37 4.46
N GLU A 2 14.23 -27.44 5.14
CA GLU A 2 15.04 -28.65 5.29
C GLU A 2 14.49 -29.76 4.40
N ARG A 3 15.38 -30.57 3.84
CA ARG A 3 14.97 -31.73 3.03
C ARG A 3 14.58 -32.87 3.95
N SER A 4 13.36 -33.38 3.81
CA SER A 4 12.83 -34.53 4.54
C SER A 4 12.23 -35.52 3.53
N GLY A 5 12.89 -36.68 3.35
CA GLY A 5 12.53 -37.64 2.31
C GLY A 5 12.59 -37.02 0.90
N ASP A 6 11.48 -37.15 0.17
CA ASP A 6 11.31 -36.57 -1.18
C ASP A 6 10.80 -35.11 -1.16
N GLY A 7 10.56 -34.54 0.02
CA GLY A 7 10.00 -33.21 0.19
C GLY A 7 10.92 -32.19 0.87
N TRP A 8 10.47 -30.93 0.88
CA TRP A 8 11.06 -29.84 1.65
C TRP A 8 10.06 -29.36 2.69
N SER A 9 10.50 -29.16 3.92
CA SER A 9 9.66 -28.67 5.01
C SER A 9 10.28 -27.45 5.71
N PHE A 10 9.41 -26.58 6.20
CA PHE A 10 9.78 -25.46 7.07
C PHE A 10 8.62 -25.20 8.02
N THR A 11 8.95 -24.92 9.28
CA THR A 11 7.96 -24.57 10.31
C THR A 11 8.39 -23.25 10.92
N ALA A 12 7.46 -22.32 11.03
CA ALA A 12 7.65 -21.05 11.72
C ALA A 12 6.38 -20.71 12.51
N GLU A 13 6.57 -19.98 13.60
CA GLU A 13 5.47 -19.28 14.26
C GLU A 13 5.06 -18.10 13.39
N LEU A 14 3.76 -18.00 13.10
CA LEU A 14 3.22 -16.90 12.32
C LEU A 14 2.74 -15.78 13.24
N PRO A 15 2.86 -14.51 12.83
CA PRO A 15 2.25 -13.41 13.57
C PRO A 15 0.72 -13.58 13.57
N ASN A 16 0.07 -13.04 14.60
CA ASN A 16 -1.39 -13.01 14.71
C ASN A 16 -2.04 -12.00 13.73
N ALA A 17 -1.70 -12.07 12.45
CA ALA A 17 -2.12 -11.17 11.39
C ALA A 17 -3.36 -11.68 10.66
N SER A 18 -4.14 -10.77 10.04
CA SER A 18 -5.31 -11.19 9.26
C SER A 18 -4.95 -12.02 8.03
N GLY A 19 -3.82 -11.72 7.40
CA GLY A 19 -3.22 -12.53 6.34
C GLY A 19 -1.71 -12.32 6.33
N VAL A 20 -0.97 -13.36 5.92
CA VAL A 20 0.48 -13.31 5.72
C VAL A 20 0.79 -13.81 4.33
N SER A 21 1.34 -12.93 3.51
CA SER A 21 1.86 -13.29 2.19
C SER A 21 3.19 -14.03 2.31
N TRP A 22 3.34 -15.12 1.57
CA TRP A 22 4.54 -15.94 1.56
C TRP A 22 4.82 -16.48 0.15
N ALA A 23 6.08 -16.79 -0.12
CA ALA A 23 6.53 -17.35 -1.38
C ALA A 23 7.62 -18.41 -1.16
N ILE A 24 7.74 -19.35 -2.10
CA ILE A 24 8.89 -20.26 -2.17
C ILE A 24 9.81 -19.79 -3.29
N VAL A 25 11.05 -19.50 -2.92
CA VAL A 25 12.13 -19.14 -3.83
C VAL A 25 13.08 -20.33 -3.93
N PRO A 26 12.97 -21.18 -4.96
CA PRO A 26 13.85 -22.33 -5.11
C PRO A 26 15.27 -21.90 -5.49
N ASN A 27 16.24 -22.80 -5.29
CA ASN A 27 17.62 -22.65 -5.76
C ASN A 27 18.40 -21.44 -5.19
N VAL A 28 18.02 -20.96 -4.01
CA VAL A 28 18.80 -19.98 -3.25
C VAL A 28 19.55 -20.70 -2.13
N THR A 29 20.88 -20.65 -2.19
CA THR A 29 21.78 -21.25 -1.19
C THR A 29 21.90 -20.41 0.07
N GLU A 30 21.85 -19.07 -0.03
CA GLU A 30 21.88 -18.15 1.10
C GLU A 30 20.95 -16.94 0.85
N VAL A 31 20.21 -16.51 1.87
CA VAL A 31 19.29 -15.35 1.77
C VAL A 31 20.05 -14.06 1.46
N THR A 32 21.29 -13.94 1.92
CA THR A 32 22.20 -12.81 1.62
C THR A 32 22.58 -12.71 0.13
N ALA A 33 22.40 -13.78 -0.65
CA ALA A 33 22.65 -13.80 -2.09
C ALA A 33 21.43 -13.41 -2.93
N LEU A 34 20.26 -13.19 -2.32
CA LEU A 34 19.06 -12.71 -3.01
C LEU A 34 19.18 -11.21 -3.29
N SER A 35 19.61 -10.86 -4.50
CA SER A 35 19.42 -9.50 -5.00
C SER A 35 17.93 -9.24 -5.30
N PRO A 36 17.46 -7.97 -5.31
CA PRO A 36 16.10 -7.64 -5.70
C PRO A 36 15.70 -8.22 -7.06
N ALA A 37 16.62 -8.25 -8.05
CA ALA A 37 16.37 -8.81 -9.36
C ALA A 37 16.20 -10.34 -9.35
N LEU A 38 16.96 -11.05 -8.50
CA LEU A 38 16.84 -12.50 -8.34
C LEU A 38 15.55 -12.89 -7.61
N LEU A 39 15.18 -12.11 -6.59
CA LEU A 39 13.89 -12.27 -5.92
C LEU A 39 12.74 -12.06 -6.92
N ASP A 40 12.85 -11.00 -7.73
CA ASP A 40 11.83 -10.67 -8.72
C ASP A 40 11.64 -11.77 -9.77
N ALA A 41 12.74 -12.31 -10.30
CA ALA A 41 12.71 -13.42 -11.24
C ALA A 41 12.10 -14.69 -10.63
N ALA A 42 12.43 -14.99 -9.38
CA ALA A 42 11.91 -16.17 -8.70
C ALA A 42 10.42 -16.06 -8.37
N LEU A 43 9.95 -14.88 -7.97
CA LEU A 43 8.53 -14.62 -7.72
C LEU A 43 7.70 -14.64 -9.01
N SER A 44 8.32 -14.35 -10.16
CA SER A 44 7.66 -14.30 -11.46
C SER A 44 7.56 -15.67 -12.18
N THR A 45 8.12 -16.74 -11.60
CA THR A 45 8.17 -18.06 -12.24
C THR A 45 7.12 -18.99 -11.62
N PRO A 46 5.98 -19.34 -12.25
CA PRO A 46 4.91 -20.09 -11.61
C PRO A 46 5.35 -21.35 -10.82
N ASN A 47 4.82 -21.55 -9.61
CA ASN A 47 5.10 -22.66 -8.73
C ASN A 47 3.83 -23.50 -8.52
N PRO A 48 3.80 -24.76 -9.00
CA PRO A 48 2.60 -25.59 -8.96
C PRO A 48 2.14 -25.99 -7.55
N THR A 49 2.96 -25.79 -6.51
CA THR A 49 2.61 -26.13 -5.12
C THR A 49 2.21 -24.94 -4.27
N VAL A 50 2.35 -23.72 -4.78
CA VAL A 50 1.95 -22.48 -4.11
C VAL A 50 0.77 -21.91 -4.90
N PRO A 51 -0.44 -21.80 -4.32
CA PRO A 51 -1.53 -21.09 -4.98
C PRO A 51 -1.09 -19.64 -5.23
N SER A 52 -0.73 -19.33 -6.47
CA SER A 52 -0.25 -18.02 -6.91
C SER A 52 -1.37 -16.97 -6.80
N LEU A 53 -1.13 -15.89 -6.06
CA LEU A 53 -2.12 -14.86 -5.78
C LEU A 53 -1.79 -13.50 -6.40
N TYR A 54 -0.61 -12.88 -6.24
CA TYR A 54 -0.41 -11.54 -6.83
C TYR A 54 1.02 -10.97 -6.87
N ARG A 55 1.24 -10.00 -7.79
CA ARG A 55 2.39 -9.08 -7.84
C ARG A 55 1.74 -7.74 -8.15
N LEU A 56 1.83 -6.79 -7.22
CA LEU A 56 0.84 -5.71 -7.20
C LEU A 56 1.33 -4.47 -7.93
N ILE A 57 2.47 -3.92 -7.53
CA ILE A 57 2.89 -2.58 -7.95
C ILE A 57 3.38 -2.59 -9.40
N GLY A 58 2.83 -1.70 -10.22
CA GLY A 58 3.20 -1.52 -11.63
C GLY A 58 2.77 -2.65 -12.57
N THR A 59 1.87 -3.53 -12.13
CA THR A 59 1.25 -4.52 -13.02
C THR A 59 -0.05 -3.98 -13.61
N ASP A 60 -0.42 -4.43 -14.81
CA ASP A 60 -1.72 -4.09 -15.38
C ASP A 60 -2.82 -4.76 -14.53
N PRO A 61 -3.68 -3.99 -13.84
CA PRO A 61 -4.72 -4.55 -12.99
C PRO A 61 -5.74 -5.37 -13.78
N MET A 62 -5.84 -5.16 -15.10
CA MET A 62 -6.76 -5.89 -15.99
C MET A 62 -6.22 -7.26 -16.41
N THR A 63 -4.97 -7.57 -16.05
CA THR A 63 -4.37 -8.88 -16.29
C THR A 63 -4.39 -9.72 -15.02
N ARG A 64 -4.64 -11.02 -15.18
CA ARG A 64 -4.49 -11.97 -14.08
C ARG A 64 -3.03 -11.94 -13.61
N ALA A 65 -2.83 -11.74 -12.31
CA ALA A 65 -1.50 -11.91 -11.73
C ALA A 65 -1.28 -13.40 -11.42
N GLU A 66 -0.23 -14.01 -11.97
CA GLU A 66 0.16 -15.40 -11.69
C GLU A 66 1.53 -15.60 -10.98
N PRO A 67 1.95 -14.75 -10.02
CA PRO A 67 3.23 -14.94 -9.33
C PRO A 67 3.12 -15.85 -8.11
N ASN A 68 4.27 -16.36 -7.65
CA ASN A 68 4.40 -17.34 -6.56
C ASN A 68 4.18 -16.79 -5.16
N ILE A 69 3.25 -15.86 -4.96
CA ILE A 69 2.91 -15.35 -3.64
C ILE A 69 1.57 -15.93 -3.25
N SER A 70 1.47 -16.56 -2.08
CA SER A 70 0.20 -17.05 -1.52
C SER A 70 -0.05 -16.41 -0.17
N VAL A 71 -1.29 -16.46 0.31
CA VAL A 71 -1.69 -15.88 1.58
C VAL A 71 -2.06 -17.01 2.54
N LEU A 72 -1.46 -16.99 3.73
CA LEU A 72 -1.94 -17.76 4.88
C LEU A 72 -2.85 -16.85 5.69
N GLN A 73 -4.12 -17.24 5.78
CA GLN A 73 -5.07 -16.59 6.68
C GLN A 73 -5.01 -17.27 8.06
N GLN A 74 -4.98 -16.48 9.13
CA GLN A 74 -5.12 -17.03 10.48
C GLN A 74 -6.57 -17.50 10.69
N PRO A 75 -6.81 -18.60 11.43
CA PRO A 75 -8.17 -19.14 11.64
C PRO A 75 -9.18 -18.14 12.21
N ASP A 76 -8.72 -17.20 13.04
CA ASP A 76 -9.57 -16.20 13.71
C ASP A 76 -9.63 -14.86 12.95
N ALA A 77 -8.98 -14.74 11.80
CA ALA A 77 -9.02 -13.54 10.98
C ALA A 77 -10.32 -13.47 10.17
N PRO A 78 -10.85 -12.25 9.87
CA PRO A 78 -12.00 -12.11 8.99
C PRO A 78 -11.76 -12.81 7.65
N GLU A 79 -12.76 -13.53 7.14
CA GLU A 79 -12.69 -14.19 5.85
C GLU A 79 -12.67 -13.17 4.72
N TYR A 80 -11.60 -13.21 3.93
CA TYR A 80 -11.48 -12.46 2.69
C TYR A 80 -11.37 -13.45 1.53
N ASP A 81 -11.98 -13.11 0.40
CA ASP A 81 -11.66 -13.80 -0.84
C ASP A 81 -10.26 -13.36 -1.29
N TRP A 82 -9.26 -14.20 -1.03
CA TRP A 82 -7.89 -13.95 -1.43
C TRP A 82 -7.66 -14.22 -2.91
N ALA A 83 -8.55 -14.94 -3.59
CA ALA A 83 -8.45 -15.17 -5.03
C ALA A 83 -8.66 -13.87 -5.82
N ASP A 84 -9.43 -12.92 -5.27
CA ASP A 84 -9.67 -11.60 -5.88
C ASP A 84 -8.37 -10.80 -6.12
N LEU A 85 -7.34 -11.00 -5.29
CA LEU A 85 -6.05 -10.32 -5.48
C LEU A 85 -5.36 -10.72 -6.79
N GLY A 86 -5.61 -11.93 -7.29
CA GLY A 86 -5.05 -12.43 -8.54
C GLY A 86 -5.94 -12.21 -9.75
N ASN A 87 -7.24 -12.00 -9.53
CA ASN A 87 -8.21 -11.79 -10.59
C ASN A 87 -8.01 -10.42 -11.26
N PRO A 88 -8.38 -10.29 -12.54
CA PRO A 88 -8.51 -8.97 -13.17
C PRO A 88 -9.42 -8.06 -12.35
N ALA A 89 -8.98 -6.82 -12.14
CA ALA A 89 -9.75 -5.80 -11.47
C ALA A 89 -11.02 -5.45 -12.28
N PRO A 90 -12.10 -4.95 -11.64
CA PRO A 90 -13.31 -4.57 -12.35
C PRO A 90 -13.04 -3.44 -13.35
N GLN A 91 -13.66 -3.51 -14.52
CA GLN A 91 -13.60 -2.44 -15.52
C GLN A 91 -14.30 -1.19 -14.97
N LEU A 92 -13.59 -0.07 -14.93
CA LEU A 92 -14.12 1.20 -14.44
C LEU A 92 -14.65 2.08 -15.58
N ALA A 93 -15.56 3.01 -15.24
CA ALA A 93 -16.34 3.78 -16.20
C ALA A 93 -15.53 4.82 -16.99
N GLY A 94 -14.39 5.28 -16.44
CA GLY A 94 -13.53 6.29 -17.08
C GLY A 94 -12.04 6.05 -16.86
N GLU A 95 -11.24 6.45 -17.85
CA GLU A 95 -9.78 6.53 -17.79
C GLU A 95 -9.34 7.93 -18.27
N LYS A 96 -8.46 8.60 -17.52
CA LYS A 96 -7.75 9.80 -17.93
C LYS A 96 -6.25 9.59 -17.80
N LEU A 97 -5.48 10.11 -18.75
CA LEU A 97 -4.02 10.11 -18.70
C LEU A 97 -3.53 11.46 -18.18
N ALA A 98 -2.70 11.42 -17.13
CA ALA A 98 -2.14 12.58 -16.45
C ALA A 98 -0.65 12.35 -16.20
N THR A 99 0.22 13.02 -16.94
CA THR A 99 1.70 12.99 -16.73
C THR A 99 2.32 11.58 -16.61
N GLY A 100 1.77 10.60 -17.34
CA GLY A 100 2.21 9.20 -17.30
C GLY A 100 1.45 8.32 -16.30
N HIS A 101 0.60 8.90 -15.47
CA HIS A 101 -0.36 8.21 -14.61
C HIS A 101 -1.67 7.96 -15.34
N LYS A 102 -2.34 6.86 -15.00
CA LYS A 102 -3.74 6.63 -15.36
C LYS A 102 -4.62 6.91 -14.15
N ILE A 103 -5.63 7.74 -14.33
CA ILE A 103 -6.62 8.06 -13.31
C ILE A 103 -7.93 7.39 -13.71
N HIS A 104 -8.43 6.50 -12.86
CA HIS A 104 -9.68 5.80 -13.08
C HIS A 104 -10.74 6.19 -12.05
N TYR A 105 -11.97 6.35 -12.51
CA TYR A 105 -13.12 6.72 -11.69
C TYR A 105 -14.10 5.56 -11.64
N ALA A 106 -14.46 5.12 -10.44
CA ALA A 106 -15.39 4.01 -10.27
C ALA A 106 -16.86 4.44 -10.39
N LEU A 107 -17.26 5.49 -9.67
CA LEU A 107 -18.63 6.02 -9.62
C LEU A 107 -18.62 7.52 -9.30
N GLU A 108 -19.66 8.24 -9.70
CA GLU A 108 -19.93 9.60 -9.23
C GLU A 108 -20.69 9.52 -7.89
N ASN A 109 -20.04 9.89 -6.77
CA ASN A 109 -20.63 9.92 -5.42
C ASN A 109 -19.97 11.06 -4.62
N PRO A 110 -20.69 11.78 -3.75
CA PRO A 110 -20.07 12.80 -2.89
C PRO A 110 -18.92 12.30 -2.01
N ASN A 111 -18.88 11.03 -1.62
CA ASN A 111 -17.84 10.49 -0.73
C ASN A 111 -16.63 9.97 -1.53
N GLN A 112 -15.89 10.89 -2.16
CA GLN A 112 -14.76 10.54 -3.01
C GLN A 112 -13.55 10.11 -2.16
N VAL A 113 -13.01 8.93 -2.45
CA VAL A 113 -11.78 8.40 -1.82
C VAL A 113 -10.75 8.12 -2.90
N LEU A 114 -9.62 8.82 -2.82
CA LEU A 114 -8.53 8.64 -3.78
C LEU A 114 -7.49 7.66 -3.25
N PHE A 115 -7.15 6.67 -4.08
CA PHE A 115 -6.16 5.65 -3.80
C PHE A 115 -4.94 5.84 -4.69
N LEU A 116 -3.77 6.04 -4.06
CA LEU A 116 -2.48 5.85 -4.72
C LEU A 116 -2.17 4.35 -4.84
N ASP A 117 -1.20 4.02 -5.70
CA ASP A 117 -0.97 2.64 -6.14
C ASP A 117 -2.29 2.01 -6.62
N GLY A 118 -3.05 2.76 -7.41
CA GLY A 118 -4.41 2.42 -7.78
C GLY A 118 -4.51 1.08 -8.52
N GLU A 119 -3.47 0.67 -9.24
CA GLU A 119 -3.39 -0.65 -9.88
C GLU A 119 -3.42 -1.81 -8.87
N VAL A 120 -3.01 -1.54 -7.64
CA VAL A 120 -3.07 -2.48 -6.51
C VAL A 120 -4.44 -2.41 -5.86
N MET A 121 -4.89 -1.19 -5.57
CA MET A 121 -6.11 -0.94 -4.81
C MET A 121 -7.38 -1.31 -5.58
N GLN A 122 -7.37 -1.22 -6.91
CA GLN A 122 -8.48 -1.62 -7.76
C GLN A 122 -8.76 -3.13 -7.68
N ARG A 123 -7.75 -3.96 -7.38
CA ARG A 123 -7.93 -5.42 -7.23
C ARG A 123 -8.76 -5.79 -5.99
N ILE A 124 -8.80 -4.93 -4.99
CA ILE A 124 -9.65 -5.08 -3.80
C ILE A 124 -10.88 -4.17 -3.84
N HIS A 125 -11.29 -3.71 -5.03
CA HIS A 125 -12.45 -2.82 -5.19
C HIS A 125 -13.72 -3.37 -4.54
N ASN A 126 -13.92 -4.70 -4.58
CA ASN A 126 -15.09 -5.35 -4.00
C ASN A 126 -15.25 -5.08 -2.50
N ASP A 127 -14.15 -4.88 -1.76
CA ASP A 127 -14.19 -4.57 -0.32
C ASP A 127 -14.81 -3.20 -0.02
N PHE A 128 -14.88 -2.33 -1.02
CA PHE A 128 -15.33 -0.96 -0.88
C PHE A 128 -16.78 -0.74 -1.33
N LEU A 129 -17.41 -1.74 -1.96
CA LEU A 129 -18.77 -1.64 -2.48
C LEU A 129 -19.79 -1.33 -1.38
N ASP A 130 -19.56 -1.83 -0.17
CA ASP A 130 -20.46 -1.63 0.97
C ASP A 130 -20.14 -0.36 1.78
N LEU A 131 -19.05 0.35 1.48
CA LEU A 131 -18.59 1.51 2.28
C LEU A 131 -19.22 2.84 1.84
N ASN A 132 -20.13 2.84 0.86
CA ASN A 132 -20.71 4.06 0.28
C ASN A 132 -19.64 5.12 -0.08
N ILE A 133 -18.56 4.68 -0.71
CA ILE A 133 -17.49 5.54 -1.22
C ILE A 133 -17.48 5.51 -2.75
N ALA A 134 -16.96 6.57 -3.38
CA ALA A 134 -16.54 6.57 -4.78
C ALA A 134 -15.02 6.51 -4.87
N PRO A 135 -14.45 5.38 -5.27
CA PRO A 135 -13.00 5.28 -5.49
C PRO A 135 -12.52 6.05 -6.72
N ILE A 136 -11.44 6.81 -6.54
CA ILE A 136 -10.57 7.33 -7.59
C ILE A 136 -9.24 6.58 -7.50
N TYR A 137 -8.82 5.91 -8.55
CA TYR A 137 -7.56 5.15 -8.57
C TYR A 137 -6.51 5.88 -9.40
N VAL A 138 -5.37 6.21 -8.80
CA VAL A 138 -4.21 6.78 -9.50
C VAL A 138 -3.17 5.69 -9.69
N HIS A 139 -3.02 5.22 -10.92
CA HIS A 139 -2.12 4.12 -11.26
C HIS A 139 -0.73 4.65 -11.57
N ASN A 140 0.27 3.92 -11.10
CA ASN A 140 1.64 4.09 -11.56
C ASN A 140 1.81 3.39 -12.92
N SER A 141 2.62 3.97 -13.81
CA SER A 141 3.10 3.29 -15.03
C SER A 141 4.18 2.25 -14.75
N GLY A 142 4.75 2.26 -13.54
CA GLY A 142 5.75 1.30 -13.09
C GLY A 142 6.57 1.79 -11.91
N MET A 143 7.47 0.94 -11.42
CA MET A 143 8.29 1.21 -10.23
C MET A 143 9.19 2.45 -10.38
N ALA A 144 9.74 2.69 -11.57
CA ALA A 144 10.61 3.84 -11.79
C ALA A 144 9.87 5.18 -11.63
N GLN A 145 8.64 5.27 -12.16
CA GLN A 145 7.79 6.44 -11.97
C GLN A 145 7.44 6.61 -10.49
N ARG A 146 6.93 5.55 -9.86
CA ARG A 146 6.56 5.55 -8.43
C ARG A 146 7.68 6.03 -7.51
N MET A 147 8.93 5.60 -7.77
CA MET A 147 10.09 6.04 -7.00
C MET A 147 10.51 7.48 -7.33
N GLY A 148 10.23 7.96 -8.54
CA GLY A 148 10.35 9.37 -8.90
C GLY A 148 9.34 10.23 -8.13
N ASP A 149 8.08 9.81 -8.07
CA ASP A 149 7.02 10.50 -7.33
C ASP A 149 7.30 10.51 -5.82
N PHE A 150 7.90 9.43 -5.30
CA PHE A 150 8.40 9.39 -3.92
C PHE A 150 9.52 10.39 -3.64
N ALA A 151 10.39 10.64 -4.63
CA ALA A 151 11.47 11.60 -4.51
C ALA A 151 11.01 13.06 -4.67
N ASP A 152 9.90 13.29 -5.39
CA ASP A 152 9.29 14.62 -5.58
C ASP A 152 7.77 14.57 -5.39
N PRO A 153 7.28 14.42 -4.14
CA PRO A 153 5.85 14.28 -3.87
C PRO A 153 5.05 15.56 -4.17
N ILE A 154 5.68 16.74 -4.08
CA ILE A 154 5.03 18.03 -4.38
C ILE A 154 4.88 18.20 -5.89
N GLY A 155 5.94 17.90 -6.67
CA GLY A 155 5.85 17.90 -8.13
C GLY A 155 4.82 16.91 -8.65
N PHE A 156 4.77 15.71 -8.06
CA PHE A 156 3.71 14.73 -8.33
C PHE A 156 2.32 15.31 -8.04
N ALA A 157 2.11 15.92 -6.87
CA ALA A 157 0.81 16.44 -6.45
C ALA A 157 0.29 17.52 -7.41
N HIS A 158 1.13 18.48 -7.82
CA HIS A 158 0.75 19.48 -8.82
C HIS A 158 0.41 18.85 -10.18
N ALA A 159 1.22 17.87 -10.62
CA ALA A 159 1.06 17.24 -11.90
C ALA A 159 -0.22 16.41 -12.00
N VAL A 160 -0.54 15.63 -10.96
CA VAL A 160 -1.73 14.75 -10.93
C VAL A 160 -2.98 15.52 -10.48
N GLY A 161 -2.84 16.39 -9.49
CA GLY A 161 -3.95 17.15 -8.90
C GLY A 161 -4.68 18.03 -9.91
N ALA A 162 -3.98 18.61 -10.89
CA ALA A 162 -4.57 19.39 -11.96
C ALA A 162 -5.55 18.60 -12.87
N HIS A 163 -5.54 17.26 -12.79
CA HIS A 163 -6.39 16.37 -13.59
C HIS A 163 -7.47 15.65 -12.78
N ILE A 164 -7.54 15.92 -11.47
CA ILE A 164 -8.57 15.39 -10.58
C ILE A 164 -9.67 16.43 -10.49
N GLU A 165 -10.83 16.12 -11.09
CA GLU A 165 -11.95 17.06 -11.20
C GLU A 165 -12.80 17.10 -9.93
N GLU A 166 -12.87 15.99 -9.20
CA GLU A 166 -13.63 15.89 -7.97
C GLU A 166 -12.70 15.92 -6.77
N GLN A 167 -12.99 16.80 -5.82
CA GLN A 167 -12.23 16.92 -4.58
C GLN A 167 -12.44 15.66 -3.71
N PRO A 168 -11.40 14.85 -3.47
CA PRO A 168 -11.52 13.70 -2.59
C PRO A 168 -11.62 14.15 -1.12
N ASP A 169 -12.51 13.51 -0.36
CA ASP A 169 -12.56 13.69 1.09
C ASP A 169 -11.39 13.02 1.79
N VAL A 170 -10.99 11.86 1.26
CA VAL A 170 -9.93 11.02 1.81
C VAL A 170 -8.92 10.66 0.73
N ILE A 171 -7.64 10.78 1.03
CA ILE A 171 -6.56 10.27 0.19
C ILE A 171 -5.82 9.17 0.92
N VAL A 172 -5.56 8.06 0.24
CA VAL A 172 -4.91 6.87 0.78
C VAL A 172 -3.54 6.68 0.12
N GLY A 173 -2.49 6.57 0.93
CA GLY A 173 -1.13 6.27 0.50
C GLY A 173 -0.51 5.11 1.27
N MET A 174 0.26 4.27 0.58
CA MET A 174 0.97 3.13 1.18
C MET A 174 2.47 3.27 0.96
N SER A 175 3.28 2.93 1.98
CA SER A 175 4.74 2.83 1.81
C SER A 175 5.33 4.13 1.23
N ALA A 176 6.04 4.06 0.10
CA ALA A 176 6.59 5.21 -0.63
C ALA A 176 5.51 6.18 -1.16
N GLY A 177 4.26 5.75 -1.35
CA GLY A 177 3.16 6.64 -1.74
C GLY A 177 2.70 7.58 -0.62
N ALA A 178 3.16 7.40 0.63
CA ALA A 178 2.65 8.15 1.77
C ALA A 178 2.86 9.67 1.67
N LEU A 179 4.06 10.12 1.31
CA LEU A 179 4.34 11.55 1.17
C LEU A 179 3.62 12.16 -0.04
N ALA A 180 3.48 11.41 -1.13
CA ALA A 180 2.69 11.81 -2.29
C ALA A 180 1.20 11.97 -1.93
N ALA A 181 0.65 11.08 -1.09
CA ALA A 181 -0.72 11.20 -0.59
C ALA A 181 -0.91 12.46 0.26
N CYS A 182 0.05 12.78 1.15
CA CYS A 182 0.03 14.02 1.92
C CYS A 182 0.08 15.27 1.03
N ALA A 183 0.98 15.28 0.04
CA ALA A 183 1.11 16.40 -0.90
C ALA A 183 -0.15 16.59 -1.73
N LEU A 184 -0.73 15.49 -2.23
CA LEU A 184 -1.96 15.53 -3.01
C LEU A 184 -3.16 15.95 -2.14
N ALA A 185 -3.18 15.59 -0.86
CA ALA A 185 -4.23 16.02 0.07
C ALA A 185 -4.20 17.53 0.29
N VAL A 186 -3.00 18.11 0.39
CA VAL A 186 -2.83 19.58 0.45
C VAL A 186 -3.27 20.23 -0.86
N GLU A 187 -2.82 19.70 -2.01
CA GLU A 187 -3.14 20.25 -3.33
C GLU A 187 -4.65 20.27 -3.62
N LEU A 188 -5.35 19.19 -3.28
CA LEU A 188 -6.77 19.03 -3.55
C LEU A 188 -7.67 19.51 -2.39
N GLY A 189 -7.08 19.88 -1.25
CA GLY A 189 -7.84 20.27 -0.05
C GLY A 189 -8.64 19.12 0.56
N ALA A 190 -8.11 17.91 0.58
CA ALA A 190 -8.78 16.77 1.19
C ALA A 190 -8.97 16.98 2.70
N GLN A 191 -10.00 16.35 3.28
CA GLN A 191 -10.27 16.47 4.71
C GLN A 191 -9.33 15.60 5.55
N ARG A 192 -8.93 14.46 4.97
CA ARG A 192 -8.20 13.40 5.66
C ARG A 192 -7.22 12.69 4.72
N VAL A 193 -6.09 12.27 5.28
CA VAL A 193 -5.17 11.34 4.63
C VAL A 193 -5.01 10.08 5.48
N VAL A 194 -5.03 8.92 4.84
CA VAL A 194 -4.81 7.61 5.44
C VAL A 194 -3.48 7.06 4.94
N LEU A 195 -2.57 6.78 5.86
CA LEU A 195 -1.22 6.31 5.59
C LEU A 195 -1.04 4.89 6.14
N LEU A 196 -0.73 3.96 5.24
CA LEU A 196 -0.45 2.57 5.59
C LEU A 196 1.05 2.31 5.47
N SER A 197 1.68 2.02 6.60
CA SER A 197 3.11 1.72 6.70
C SER A 197 4.01 2.75 5.99
N PRO A 198 3.91 4.05 6.32
CA PRO A 198 4.51 5.13 5.54
C PRO A 198 6.05 5.09 5.56
N ALA A 199 6.65 5.18 4.37
CA ALA A 199 8.10 5.38 4.24
C ALA A 199 8.41 6.88 4.09
N VAL A 200 9.30 7.43 4.93
CA VAL A 200 9.68 8.87 4.86
C VAL A 200 11.20 9.11 4.85
N VAL A 201 12.01 8.04 4.86
CA VAL A 201 13.48 8.11 5.05
C VAL A 201 14.19 8.95 3.98
N ALA A 202 13.68 8.99 2.75
CA ALA A 202 14.33 9.68 1.64
C ALA A 202 14.04 11.20 1.56
N GLY A 203 13.18 11.75 2.44
CA GLY A 203 12.63 13.09 2.24
C GLY A 203 12.25 13.82 3.52
N ILE A 204 13.08 13.75 4.57
CA ILE A 204 12.71 14.29 5.89
C ILE A 204 12.38 15.79 5.88
N ASP A 205 13.06 16.58 5.05
CA ASP A 205 12.76 18.02 4.94
C ASP A 205 11.44 18.26 4.22
N VAL A 206 11.17 17.52 3.14
CA VAL A 206 9.89 17.53 2.42
C VAL A 206 8.75 17.06 3.33
N ALA A 207 8.99 16.03 4.15
CA ALA A 207 8.02 15.57 5.14
C ALA A 207 7.68 16.66 6.15
N ARG A 208 8.66 17.45 6.62
CA ARG A 208 8.40 18.59 7.53
C ARG A 208 7.60 19.71 6.87
N GLU A 209 7.91 20.02 5.62
CA GLU A 209 7.13 20.99 4.84
C GLU A 209 5.69 20.52 4.68
N LEU A 210 5.48 19.28 4.25
CA LEU A 210 4.16 18.68 4.08
C LEU A 210 3.38 18.61 5.39
N MET A 211 4.01 18.23 6.51
CA MET A 211 3.39 18.28 7.83
C MET A 211 2.89 19.68 8.17
N SER A 212 3.69 20.71 7.89
CA SER A 212 3.30 22.11 8.16
C SER A 212 2.10 22.53 7.30
N SER A 213 2.07 22.10 6.04
CA SER A 213 0.95 22.33 5.12
C SER A 213 -0.32 21.58 5.52
N LEU A 214 -0.22 20.32 5.98
CA LEU A 214 -1.36 19.55 6.49
C LEU A 214 -2.02 20.26 7.69
N LEU A 215 -1.20 20.76 8.62
CA LEU A 215 -1.66 21.54 9.78
C LEU A 215 -2.35 22.83 9.37
N ALA A 216 -1.74 23.61 8.47
CA ALA A 216 -2.29 24.87 7.99
C ALA A 216 -3.66 24.71 7.30
N ASN A 217 -3.88 23.56 6.67
CA ASN A 217 -5.13 23.22 5.99
C ASN A 217 -6.10 22.39 6.87
N ASN A 218 -5.78 22.16 8.14
CA ASN A 218 -6.58 21.37 9.09
C ASN A 218 -6.91 19.94 8.60
N ILE A 219 -5.99 19.33 7.85
CA ILE A 219 -6.13 17.96 7.31
C ILE A 219 -5.79 16.95 8.41
N SER A 220 -6.66 15.99 8.68
CA SER A 220 -6.39 14.92 9.65
C SER A 220 -5.57 13.78 9.04
N VAL A 221 -4.66 13.19 9.80
CA VAL A 221 -3.74 12.14 9.34
C VAL A 221 -3.96 10.85 10.12
N ASP A 222 -4.55 9.84 9.48
CA ASP A 222 -4.69 8.52 10.08
C ASP A 222 -3.53 7.62 9.64
N ILE A 223 -2.75 7.13 10.60
CA ILE A 223 -1.54 6.34 10.33
C ILE A 223 -1.77 4.94 10.88
N ALA A 224 -1.56 3.92 10.06
CA ALA A 224 -1.55 2.54 10.50
C ALA A 224 -0.24 1.83 10.12
N VAL A 225 0.32 1.05 11.04
CA VAL A 225 1.57 0.31 10.81
C VAL A 225 1.53 -1.09 11.41
N GLY A 226 2.19 -2.03 10.74
CA GLY A 226 2.26 -3.42 11.17
C GLY A 226 3.18 -3.61 12.39
N SER A 227 2.75 -4.43 13.34
CA SER A 227 3.55 -4.77 14.54
C SER A 227 4.89 -5.43 14.22
N GLU A 228 5.00 -6.07 13.05
CA GLU A 228 6.21 -6.76 12.59
C GLU A 228 7.19 -5.82 11.87
N GLU A 229 6.77 -4.59 11.55
CA GLU A 229 7.59 -3.59 10.85
C GLU A 229 8.56 -2.82 11.76
N ASN A 230 8.72 -3.30 13.01
CA ASN A 230 9.73 -2.82 13.96
C ASN A 230 10.95 -3.77 14.05
N ARG A 231 10.97 -4.85 13.26
CA ARG A 231 12.03 -5.86 13.32
C ARG A 231 13.18 -5.52 12.36
N GLY A 232 14.42 -5.58 12.85
CA GLY A 232 15.64 -5.36 12.06
C GLY A 232 16.82 -4.93 12.93
N ASP A 233 18.02 -4.87 12.34
CA ASP A 233 19.26 -4.53 13.05
C ASP A 233 19.33 -3.04 13.50
N ARG A 234 18.42 -2.21 12.99
CA ARG A 234 18.28 -0.78 13.31
C ARG A 234 16.82 -0.40 13.57
N PRO A 235 16.27 -0.74 14.75
CA PRO A 235 14.89 -0.44 15.10
C PRO A 235 14.54 1.05 15.03
N GLU A 236 15.52 1.93 15.24
CA GLU A 236 15.37 3.38 15.13
C GLU A 236 15.13 3.86 13.69
N GLN A 237 15.42 3.02 12.69
CA GLN A 237 15.18 3.27 11.26
C GLN A 237 14.00 2.44 10.72
N SER A 238 13.27 1.76 11.61
CA SER A 238 12.15 0.91 11.23
C SER A 238 10.95 1.75 10.77
N ILE A 239 10.12 1.17 9.87
CA ILE A 239 8.88 1.82 9.41
C ILE A 239 7.96 2.10 10.59
N PHE A 240 7.94 1.22 11.60
CA PHE A 240 7.20 1.45 12.83
C PHE A 240 7.64 2.73 13.54
N THR A 241 8.93 2.88 13.83
CA THR A 241 9.47 4.05 14.54
C THR A 241 9.23 5.34 13.75
N ILE A 242 9.37 5.26 12.43
CA ILE A 242 9.10 6.36 11.51
C ILE A 242 7.63 6.78 11.56
N ALA A 243 6.70 5.83 11.47
CA ALA A 243 5.27 6.09 11.49
C ALA A 243 4.82 6.69 12.83
N GLN A 244 5.36 6.16 13.94
CA GLN A 244 5.13 6.72 15.28
C GLN A 244 5.65 8.17 15.37
N GLY A 245 6.90 8.40 14.93
CA GLY A 245 7.48 9.74 14.95
C GLY A 245 6.71 10.76 14.09
N LEU A 246 6.12 10.31 12.98
CA LEU A 246 5.23 11.13 12.16
C LEU A 246 3.95 11.49 12.91
N ALA A 247 3.29 10.52 13.54
CA ALA A 247 2.08 10.75 14.34
C ALA A 247 2.36 11.75 15.48
N ASP A 248 3.40 11.48 16.28
CA ASP A 248 3.82 12.31 17.42
C ASP A 248 4.18 13.73 16.98
N GLY A 249 4.86 13.86 15.84
CA GLY A 249 5.24 15.14 15.26
C GLY A 249 4.04 16.00 14.87
N ILE A 250 3.00 15.38 14.30
CA ILE A 250 1.74 16.06 13.95
C ILE A 250 1.00 16.52 15.19
N GLU A 251 0.83 15.66 16.21
CA GLU A 251 0.16 16.03 17.46
C GLU A 251 0.91 17.14 18.20
N SER A 252 2.24 17.02 18.29
CA SER A 252 3.10 18.00 18.98
C SER A 252 3.04 19.39 18.33
N ALA A 253 2.75 19.44 17.02
CA ALA A 253 2.59 20.68 16.27
C ALA A 253 1.13 21.21 16.29
N GLY A 254 0.24 20.59 17.07
CA GLY A 254 -1.16 21.00 17.22
C GLY A 254 -2.12 20.42 16.18
N GLY A 255 -1.69 19.41 15.43
CA GLY A 255 -2.48 18.72 14.42
C GLY A 255 -3.41 17.64 14.96
N ARG A 256 -4.10 17.00 14.03
CA ARG A 256 -4.96 15.83 14.30
C ARG A 256 -4.35 14.62 13.61
N SER A 257 -3.80 13.69 14.39
CA SER A 257 -3.40 12.38 13.89
C SER A 257 -4.05 11.26 14.69
N THR A 258 -4.20 10.10 14.06
CA THR A 258 -4.49 8.84 14.74
C THR A 258 -3.37 7.87 14.42
N PHE A 259 -2.97 7.06 15.41
CA PHE A 259 -1.93 6.05 15.24
C PHE A 259 -2.45 4.67 15.61
N THR A 260 -2.49 3.77 14.64
CA THR A 260 -3.03 2.42 14.77
C THR A 260 -1.94 1.39 14.52
N VAL A 261 -1.69 0.51 15.49
CA VAL A 261 -0.84 -0.66 15.29
C VAL A 261 -1.73 -1.85 14.96
N PHE A 262 -1.47 -2.52 13.84
CA PHE A 262 -2.18 -3.73 13.47
C PHE A 262 -1.25 -4.95 13.48
N PRO A 263 -1.77 -6.16 13.74
CA PRO A 263 -0.97 -7.36 13.61
C PRO A 263 -0.61 -7.65 12.15
N GLY A 264 0.69 -7.76 11.86
CA GLY A 264 1.19 -8.00 10.50
C GLY A 264 2.42 -7.16 10.14
N GLY A 265 2.82 -7.23 8.88
CA GLY A 265 3.99 -6.54 8.33
C GLY A 265 3.66 -5.63 7.15
N HIS A 266 4.69 -5.32 6.35
CA HIS A 266 4.61 -4.50 5.14
C HIS A 266 3.95 -5.27 3.97
N ASP A 267 2.65 -5.53 4.07
CA ASP A 267 1.94 -6.51 3.24
C ASP A 267 0.49 -6.08 2.97
N LEU A 268 0.05 -6.13 1.70
CA LEU A 268 -1.34 -5.83 1.33
C LEU A 268 -2.33 -6.74 2.08
N ALA A 269 -1.99 -8.01 2.30
CA ALA A 269 -2.87 -8.94 3.02
C ALA A 269 -3.12 -8.48 4.47
N ALA A 270 -2.18 -7.75 5.08
CA ALA A 270 -2.34 -7.14 6.39
C ALA A 270 -3.02 -5.76 6.32
N TRP A 271 -2.72 -4.96 5.28
CA TRP A 271 -3.30 -3.63 5.08
C TRP A 271 -4.78 -3.64 4.72
N ARG A 272 -5.21 -4.56 3.86
CA ARG A 272 -6.59 -4.70 3.33
C ARG A 272 -7.68 -4.58 4.42
N PRO A 273 -7.68 -5.41 5.49
CA PRO A 273 -8.68 -5.32 6.56
C PRO A 273 -8.58 -4.05 7.41
N VAL A 274 -7.38 -3.51 7.56
CA VAL A 274 -7.15 -2.29 8.34
C VAL A 274 -7.74 -1.10 7.60
N LEU A 275 -7.48 -1.01 6.31
CA LEU A 275 -7.99 0.05 5.45
C LEU A 275 -9.52 0.06 5.40
N ALA A 276 -10.17 -1.09 5.20
CA ALA A 276 -11.63 -1.18 5.19
C ALA A 276 -12.25 -0.61 6.49
N ARG A 277 -11.65 -0.89 7.65
CA ARG A 277 -12.09 -0.33 8.94
C ARG A 277 -11.80 1.16 9.10
N MET A 278 -10.75 1.69 8.49
CA MET A 278 -10.42 3.12 8.56
C MET A 278 -11.32 3.97 7.65
N LEU A 279 -11.90 3.34 6.62
CA LEU A 279 -12.80 3.99 5.66
C LEU A 279 -14.29 3.86 6.03
N SER A 280 -14.67 2.93 6.92
CA SER A 280 -16.03 2.79 7.47
C SER A 280 -16.36 3.80 8.55
#